data_AF-A0A2V4A914-F1
#
_entry.id   AF-A0A2V4A914-F1
#
_cell.length_a   1.000
_cell.length_b   1.000
_cell.length_c   1.000
_cell.angle_alpha   90.00
_cell.angle_beta   90.00
_cell.angle_gamma   90.00
#
_symmetry.space_group_name_H-M   'P 1'
#
loop_
_entity.id
_entity.type
_entity.pdbx_description
1 polymer ?
#
loop_
_entity_poly.entity_id
_entity_poly.type
_entity_poly.pdbx_seq_one_letter_code
_entity_poly.pdbx_strand_id
1 'polypeptide(L)'
;MSRKNNIVDELIIEGNDFSFENNKKLYHGKFYSEVTNEFLSWVSKVDNYIRINYEENSGPLRMLETVDSFKFSGFDKDEFETELTKLKGAIKSCQSIKPNKKTKDNYILSLIKNPLFWTTIVVLVGGAYKLGYDNGKAKFDKEKISLKDEANLSKKEITKLKKEISQKDSLIVKLKREKESTNANSGS
;
A
#
# COMPACT_ATOMS: atom_id res chain seq x y z
N MET A 1 20.18 -12.56 -40.71
CA MET A 1 18.86 -11.89 -40.58
C MET A 1 18.16 -12.44 -39.34
N SER A 2 18.12 -11.66 -38.25
CA SER A 2 17.44 -12.07 -37.02
C SER A 2 15.92 -12.00 -37.26
N ARG A 3 15.24 -13.16 -37.24
CA ARG A 3 13.78 -13.22 -37.22
C ARG A 3 13.34 -12.59 -35.89
N LYS A 4 12.95 -11.32 -35.92
CA LYS A 4 12.04 -10.81 -34.89
C LYS A 4 10.74 -11.57 -35.08
N ASN A 5 10.50 -12.59 -34.28
CA ASN A 5 9.17 -13.15 -34.14
C ASN A 5 8.27 -12.01 -33.66
N ASN A 6 7.50 -11.46 -34.60
CA ASN A 6 6.51 -10.45 -34.27
C ASN A 6 5.34 -11.20 -33.66
N ILE A 7 4.98 -10.90 -32.41
CA ILE A 7 3.82 -11.50 -31.71
C ILE A 7 2.56 -11.46 -32.60
N VAL A 8 2.42 -10.42 -33.44
CA VAL A 8 1.33 -10.31 -34.42
C VAL A 8 1.34 -11.47 -35.41
N ASP A 9 2.51 -11.86 -35.93
CA ASP A 9 2.62 -12.95 -36.90
C ASP A 9 2.28 -14.29 -36.25
N GLU A 10 2.66 -14.51 -34.99
CA GLU A 10 2.28 -15.70 -34.22
C GLU A 10 0.76 -15.77 -34.01
N LEU A 11 0.13 -14.67 -33.62
CA LEU A 11 -1.33 -14.61 -33.45
C LEU A 11 -2.10 -14.82 -34.77
N ILE A 12 -1.53 -14.37 -35.90
CA ILE A 12 -2.12 -14.60 -37.23
C ILE A 12 -2.00 -16.08 -37.61
N ILE A 13 -0.83 -16.69 -37.38
CA ILE A 13 -0.61 -18.12 -37.68
C ILE A 13 -1.57 -18.96 -36.84
N GLU A 14 -1.62 -18.76 -35.52
CA GLU A 14 -2.56 -19.45 -34.61
C GLU A 14 -4.01 -19.22 -35.04
N GLY A 15 -4.35 -18.00 -35.46
CA GLY A 15 -5.69 -17.65 -35.94
C GLY A 15 -6.13 -18.40 -37.19
N ASN A 16 -5.21 -18.71 -38.10
CA ASN A 16 -5.52 -19.42 -39.34
C ASN A 16 -5.93 -20.87 -39.10
N ASP A 17 -5.54 -21.44 -37.96
CA ASP A 17 -5.95 -22.79 -37.57
C ASP A 17 -7.38 -22.82 -37.05
N PHE A 18 -8.04 -21.70 -36.80
CA PHE A 18 -9.41 -21.67 -36.31
C PHE A 18 -10.44 -21.46 -37.44
N SER A 19 -11.50 -22.27 -37.40
CA SER A 19 -12.71 -22.22 -38.23
C SER A 19 -13.92 -22.70 -37.42
N PHE A 20 -15.13 -22.60 -37.97
CA PHE A 20 -16.31 -23.18 -37.32
C PHE A 20 -16.16 -24.70 -37.10
N GLU A 21 -15.63 -25.39 -38.12
CA GLU A 21 -15.66 -26.86 -38.17
C GLU A 21 -14.81 -27.51 -37.09
N ASN A 22 -13.69 -26.90 -36.72
CA ASN A 22 -12.75 -27.43 -35.73
C ASN A 22 -12.87 -26.79 -34.34
N ASN A 23 -13.73 -25.78 -34.17
CA ASN A 23 -13.96 -25.17 -32.87
C ASN A 23 -15.35 -25.43 -32.29
N LYS A 24 -16.27 -26.08 -33.02
CA LYS A 24 -17.57 -26.48 -32.48
C LYS A 24 -17.45 -27.68 -31.53
N LYS A 25 -17.99 -27.60 -30.31
CA LYS A 25 -18.07 -28.77 -29.39
C LYS A 25 -19.23 -29.70 -29.73
N LEU A 26 -20.46 -29.20 -29.72
CA LEU A 26 -21.66 -29.96 -30.09
C LEU A 26 -22.41 -29.17 -31.16
N TYR A 27 -22.84 -29.86 -32.22
CA TYR A 27 -23.59 -29.26 -33.33
C TYR A 27 -24.94 -29.94 -33.46
N HIS A 28 -26.03 -29.17 -33.44
CA HIS A 28 -27.38 -29.68 -33.66
C HIS A 28 -28.19 -28.73 -34.55
N GLY A 29 -28.53 -29.19 -35.75
CA GLY A 29 -29.29 -28.37 -36.69
C GLY A 29 -28.46 -27.22 -37.25
N LYS A 30 -28.82 -25.96 -36.92
CA LYS A 30 -28.09 -24.75 -37.33
C LYS A 30 -27.26 -24.12 -36.22
N PHE A 31 -27.39 -24.62 -34.99
CA PHE A 31 -26.76 -24.04 -33.81
C PHE A 31 -25.70 -24.99 -33.27
N TYR A 32 -24.65 -24.43 -32.67
CA TYR A 32 -23.64 -25.18 -31.93
C TYR A 32 -23.59 -24.71 -30.48
N SER A 33 -23.27 -25.60 -29.56
CA SER A 33 -23.38 -25.32 -28.13
C SER A 33 -22.33 -24.33 -27.64
N GLU A 34 -21.07 -24.56 -27.98
CA GLU A 34 -19.93 -23.89 -27.37
C GLU A 34 -18.69 -24.04 -28.25
N VAL A 35 -17.78 -23.05 -28.18
CA VAL A 35 -16.43 -23.15 -28.77
C VAL A 35 -15.46 -23.93 -27.90
N THR A 36 -14.33 -24.32 -28.49
CA THR A 36 -13.16 -24.87 -27.79
C THR A 36 -12.51 -23.85 -26.85
N ASN A 37 -11.85 -24.35 -25.82
CA ASN A 37 -11.14 -23.50 -24.85
C ASN A 37 -9.91 -22.84 -25.50
N GLU A 38 -9.29 -23.54 -26.45
CA GLU A 38 -8.16 -23.08 -27.25
C GLU A 38 -8.53 -21.84 -28.06
N PHE A 39 -9.71 -21.85 -28.70
CA PHE A 39 -10.23 -20.69 -29.43
C PHE A 39 -10.47 -19.51 -28.50
N LEU A 40 -11.15 -19.71 -27.37
CA LEU A 40 -11.40 -18.64 -26.40
C LEU A 40 -10.10 -18.05 -25.84
N SER A 41 -9.11 -18.88 -25.58
CA SER A 41 -7.77 -18.46 -25.16
C SER A 41 -7.13 -17.57 -26.21
N TRP A 42 -7.18 -17.97 -27.49
CA TRP A 42 -6.67 -17.15 -28.59
C TRP A 42 -7.40 -15.82 -28.73
N VAL A 43 -8.75 -15.80 -28.68
CA VAL A 43 -9.54 -14.56 -28.71
C VAL A 43 -9.09 -13.61 -27.60
N SER A 44 -8.89 -14.12 -26.39
CA SER A 44 -8.42 -13.34 -25.24
C SER A 44 -7.01 -12.79 -25.45
N LYS A 45 -6.07 -13.57 -25.99
CA LYS A 45 -4.72 -13.09 -26.34
C LYS A 45 -4.78 -11.93 -27.34
N VAL A 46 -5.64 -12.04 -28.35
CA VAL A 46 -5.82 -11.02 -29.39
C VAL A 46 -6.40 -9.75 -28.81
N ASP A 47 -7.51 -9.85 -28.06
CA ASP A 47 -8.15 -8.70 -27.43
C ASP A 47 -7.17 -7.96 -26.52
N ASN A 48 -6.48 -8.70 -25.64
CA ASN A 48 -5.49 -8.14 -24.74
C ASN A 48 -4.32 -7.47 -25.47
N TYR A 49 -3.76 -8.12 -26.49
CA TYR A 49 -2.66 -7.55 -27.27
C TYR A 49 -3.06 -6.22 -27.91
N ILE A 50 -4.22 -6.18 -28.58
CA ILE A 50 -4.69 -4.96 -29.25
C ILE A 50 -4.97 -3.86 -28.23
N ARG A 51 -5.70 -4.17 -27.15
CA ARG A 51 -6.06 -3.18 -26.12
C ARG A 51 -4.85 -2.62 -25.36
N ILE A 52 -3.79 -3.39 -25.16
CA ILE A 52 -2.58 -2.90 -24.49
C ILE A 52 -1.72 -2.03 -25.42
N ASN A 53 -1.65 -2.36 -26.70
CA ASN A 53 -0.66 -1.78 -27.61
C ASN A 53 -1.19 -0.65 -28.51
N TYR A 54 -2.52 -0.52 -28.65
CA TYR A 54 -3.14 0.44 -29.56
C TYR A 54 -4.11 1.43 -28.88
N GLU A 55 -4.11 2.67 -29.39
CA GLU A 55 -5.01 3.74 -28.92
C GLU A 55 -6.45 3.57 -29.41
N GLU A 56 -7.41 4.19 -28.72
CA GLU A 56 -8.86 4.08 -28.96
C GLU A 56 -9.27 4.37 -30.42
N ASN A 57 -8.62 5.33 -31.08
CA ASN A 57 -8.94 5.70 -32.46
C ASN A 57 -8.14 4.93 -33.53
N SER A 58 -7.34 3.95 -33.13
CA SER A 58 -6.53 3.16 -34.07
C SER A 58 -7.37 2.16 -34.86
N GLY A 59 -6.96 1.87 -36.09
CA GLY A 59 -7.61 0.86 -36.94
C GLY A 59 -7.79 -0.52 -36.26
N PRO A 60 -6.77 -1.08 -35.59
CA PRO A 60 -6.90 -2.39 -34.96
C PRO A 60 -7.91 -2.43 -33.83
N LEU A 61 -7.90 -1.41 -32.95
CA LEU A 61 -8.82 -1.36 -31.81
C LEU A 61 -10.26 -1.10 -32.27
N ARG A 62 -10.47 -0.17 -33.22
CA ARG A 62 -11.81 0.07 -33.78
C ARG A 62 -12.37 -1.16 -34.49
N MET A 63 -11.54 -1.94 -35.19
CA MET A 63 -11.99 -3.19 -35.81
C MET A 63 -12.35 -4.24 -34.75
N LEU A 64 -11.51 -4.39 -33.71
CA LEU A 64 -11.77 -5.29 -32.60
C LEU A 64 -13.10 -4.96 -31.90
N GLU A 65 -13.41 -3.68 -31.71
CA GLU A 65 -14.67 -3.23 -31.09
C GLU A 65 -15.93 -3.60 -31.89
N THR A 66 -15.80 -3.93 -33.19
CA THR A 66 -16.92 -4.42 -34.01
C THR A 66 -17.17 -5.93 -33.87
N VAL A 67 -16.28 -6.64 -33.18
CA VAL A 67 -16.39 -8.07 -32.93
C VAL A 67 -17.37 -8.31 -31.78
N ASP A 68 -18.42 -9.06 -32.04
CA ASP A 68 -19.36 -9.51 -31.03
C ASP A 68 -18.96 -10.89 -30.51
N SER A 69 -18.22 -10.93 -29.40
CA SER A 69 -17.72 -12.19 -28.83
C SER A 69 -18.83 -13.13 -28.37
N PHE A 70 -20.05 -12.64 -28.12
CA PHE A 70 -21.17 -13.52 -27.75
C PHE A 70 -21.51 -14.47 -28.89
N LYS A 71 -21.39 -14.02 -30.13
CA LYS A 71 -21.67 -14.82 -31.34
C LYS A 71 -20.68 -15.96 -31.57
N PHE A 72 -19.65 -16.08 -30.71
CA PHE A 72 -18.77 -17.24 -30.73
C PHE A 72 -19.33 -18.47 -30.02
N SER A 73 -20.49 -18.45 -29.35
CA SER A 73 -21.09 -19.68 -28.78
C SER A 73 -22.61 -19.64 -28.75
N GLY A 74 -23.28 -20.70 -29.21
CA GLY A 74 -24.75 -20.78 -29.18
C GLY A 74 -25.45 -20.18 -30.40
N PHE A 75 -24.71 -19.82 -31.47
CA PHE A 75 -25.22 -19.07 -32.63
C PHE A 75 -25.09 -19.86 -33.94
N ASP A 76 -25.48 -19.23 -35.07
CA ASP A 76 -25.35 -19.80 -36.41
C ASP A 76 -23.87 -19.79 -36.88
N LYS A 77 -23.52 -20.73 -37.75
CA LYS A 77 -22.21 -20.81 -38.42
C LYS A 77 -21.84 -19.49 -39.11
N ASP A 78 -22.78 -18.88 -39.82
CA ASP A 78 -22.48 -17.67 -40.61
C ASP A 78 -22.14 -16.48 -39.69
N GLU A 79 -22.77 -16.41 -38.52
CA GLU A 79 -22.46 -15.40 -37.50
C GLU A 79 -21.09 -15.65 -36.87
N PHE A 80 -20.77 -16.89 -36.50
CA PHE A 80 -19.45 -17.26 -36.00
C PHE A 80 -18.33 -16.87 -37.00
N GLU A 81 -18.48 -17.28 -38.27
CA GLU A 81 -17.46 -17.02 -39.30
C GLU A 81 -17.33 -15.53 -39.60
N THR A 82 -18.43 -14.77 -39.53
CA THR A 82 -18.41 -13.30 -39.66
C THR A 82 -17.59 -12.66 -38.54
N GLU A 83 -17.86 -13.01 -37.28
CA GLU A 83 -17.11 -12.44 -36.15
C GLU A 83 -15.64 -12.90 -36.13
N LEU A 84 -15.37 -14.14 -36.52
CA LEU A 84 -14.00 -14.66 -36.66
C LEU A 84 -13.23 -13.89 -37.72
N THR A 85 -13.88 -13.60 -38.86
CA THR A 85 -13.28 -12.82 -39.95
C THR A 85 -12.95 -11.40 -39.50
N LYS A 86 -13.85 -10.74 -38.75
CA LYS A 86 -13.58 -9.41 -38.18
C LYS A 86 -12.39 -9.44 -37.22
N LEU A 87 -12.31 -10.44 -36.34
CA LEU A 87 -11.20 -10.59 -35.40
C LEU A 87 -9.86 -10.84 -36.11
N LYS A 88 -9.85 -11.71 -37.13
CA LYS A 88 -8.68 -11.91 -38.01
C LYS A 88 -8.29 -10.61 -38.71
N GLY A 89 -9.27 -9.84 -39.19
CA GLY A 89 -9.07 -8.51 -39.78
C GLY A 89 -8.42 -7.52 -38.81
N ALA A 90 -8.86 -7.51 -37.54
CA ALA A 90 -8.30 -6.67 -36.49
C ALA A 90 -6.81 -6.99 -36.25
N ILE A 91 -6.47 -8.27 -36.11
CA ILE A 91 -5.07 -8.70 -35.94
C ILE A 91 -4.25 -8.37 -37.20
N LYS A 92 -4.79 -8.63 -38.39
CA LYS A 92 -4.10 -8.34 -39.65
C LYS A 92 -3.75 -6.87 -39.78
N SER A 93 -4.64 -5.98 -39.33
CA SER A 93 -4.38 -4.53 -39.34
C SER A 93 -3.22 -4.10 -38.43
N CYS A 94 -2.88 -4.89 -37.40
CA CYS A 94 -1.70 -4.68 -36.55
C CYS A 94 -0.38 -4.86 -37.31
N GLN A 95 -0.37 -5.52 -38.48
CA GLN A 95 0.84 -5.59 -39.31
C GLN A 95 1.12 -4.28 -40.04
N SER A 96 0.07 -3.52 -40.37
CA SER A 96 0.18 -2.27 -41.12
C SER A 96 0.30 -1.04 -40.22
N ILE A 97 -0.29 -1.09 -39.02
CA ILE A 97 -0.31 0.01 -38.07
C ILE A 97 0.64 -0.34 -36.92
N LYS A 98 1.59 0.56 -36.62
CA LYS A 98 2.52 0.34 -35.51
C LYS A 98 1.83 0.57 -34.17
N PRO A 99 2.16 -0.21 -33.12
CA PRO A 99 1.76 0.06 -31.75
C PRO A 99 2.05 1.51 -31.37
N ASN A 100 1.02 2.23 -30.93
CA ASN A 100 1.09 3.66 -30.64
C ASN A 100 0.54 4.03 -29.26
N LYS A 101 0.01 3.05 -28.50
CA LYS A 101 -0.49 3.33 -27.16
C LYS A 101 0.66 3.68 -26.24
N LYS A 102 0.69 4.93 -25.82
CA LYS A 102 1.53 5.33 -24.69
C LYS A 102 0.96 4.64 -23.46
N THR A 103 1.77 3.85 -22.77
CA THR A 103 1.50 3.51 -21.38
C THR A 103 1.22 4.82 -20.69
N LYS A 104 -0.02 5.04 -20.21
CA LYS A 104 -0.33 6.22 -19.42
C LYS A 104 0.68 6.21 -18.28
N ASP A 105 1.64 7.12 -18.30
CA ASP A 105 2.65 7.20 -17.27
C ASP A 105 1.89 7.35 -15.97
N ASN A 106 1.88 6.29 -15.16
CA ASN A 106 1.20 6.31 -13.89
C ASN A 106 1.81 7.49 -13.12
N TYR A 107 0.98 8.48 -12.78
CA TYR A 107 1.42 9.71 -12.10
C TYR A 107 2.28 9.39 -10.87
N ILE A 108 1.93 8.31 -10.16
CA ILE A 108 2.70 7.73 -9.04
C ILE A 108 4.14 7.36 -9.45
N LEU A 109 4.32 6.73 -10.61
CA LEU A 109 5.63 6.34 -11.13
C LEU A 109 6.46 7.56 -11.53
N SER A 110 5.81 8.61 -12.04
CA SER A 110 6.48 9.89 -12.34
C SER A 110 6.94 10.62 -11.07
N LEU A 111 6.16 10.55 -9.99
CA LEU A 111 6.50 11.10 -8.68
C LEU A 111 7.68 10.38 -8.03
N ILE A 112 7.69 9.03 -8.04
CA ILE A 112 8.78 8.22 -7.44
C ILE A 112 10.12 8.46 -8.14
N LYS A 113 10.09 8.67 -9.46
CA LYS A 113 11.29 8.99 -10.26
C LYS A 113 11.80 10.41 -10.03
N ASN A 114 10.99 11.31 -9.45
CA ASN A 114 11.39 12.68 -9.22
C ASN A 114 12.27 12.78 -7.96
N PRO A 115 13.54 13.22 -8.05
CA PRO A 115 14.40 13.36 -6.88
C PRO A 115 13.86 14.34 -5.83
N LEU A 116 13.09 15.35 -6.23
CA LEU A 116 12.49 16.33 -5.30
C LEU A 116 11.48 15.67 -4.35
N PHE A 117 10.78 14.62 -4.79
CA PHE A 117 9.85 13.86 -3.95
C PHE A 117 10.56 13.30 -2.72
N TRP A 118 11.71 12.66 -2.91
CA TRP A 118 12.51 12.09 -1.82
C TRP A 118 13.11 13.16 -0.91
N THR A 119 13.58 14.28 -1.47
CA THR A 119 14.11 15.38 -0.63
C THR A 119 13.06 15.93 0.32
N THR A 120 11.82 16.08 -0.16
CA THR A 120 10.71 16.61 0.65
C THR A 120 10.39 15.68 1.81
N ILE A 121 10.35 14.36 1.56
CA ILE A 121 10.15 13.34 2.61
C ILE A 121 11.26 13.39 3.65
N VAL A 122 12.52 13.43 3.23
CA VAL A 122 13.66 13.44 4.15
C VAL A 122 13.65 14.71 5.03
N VAL A 123 13.34 15.87 4.44
CA VAL A 123 13.22 17.13 5.18
C VAL A 123 12.07 17.08 6.19
N LEU A 124 10.91 16.53 5.80
CA LEU A 124 9.75 16.37 6.69
C LEU A 124 10.06 15.45 7.87
N VAL A 125 10.64 14.28 7.61
CA VAL A 125 11.00 13.31 8.65
C VAL A 125 12.08 13.88 9.57
N GLY A 126 13.12 14.51 9.01
CA GLY A 126 14.18 15.14 9.79
C GLY A 126 13.68 16.30 10.65
N GLY A 127 12.78 17.14 10.10
CA GLY A 127 12.14 18.23 10.81
C GLY A 127 11.28 17.73 11.97
N ALA A 128 10.44 16.73 11.74
CA ALA A 128 9.60 16.12 12.77
C ALA A 128 10.43 15.48 13.89
N TYR A 129 11.50 14.77 13.54
CA TYR A 129 12.41 14.15 14.52
C TYR A 129 13.08 15.21 15.40
N LYS A 130 13.61 16.27 14.80
CA LYS A 130 14.28 17.36 15.55
C LYS A 130 13.31 18.06 16.50
N LEU A 131 12.12 18.41 16.03
CA LEU A 131 11.08 19.01 16.88
C LEU A 131 10.68 18.09 18.03
N GLY A 132 10.56 16.79 17.78
CA GLY A 132 10.30 15.80 18.83
C GLY A 132 11.42 15.72 19.87
N TYR A 133 12.68 15.71 19.42
CA TYR A 133 13.85 15.68 20.29
C TYR A 133 13.96 16.92 21.17
N ASP A 134 13.81 18.11 20.59
CA ASP A 134 13.93 19.39 21.30
C ASP A 134 12.80 19.53 22.36
N ASN A 135 11.57 19.19 22.00
CA ASN A 135 10.45 19.17 22.95
C ASN A 135 10.65 18.14 24.06
N GLY A 136 11.17 16.96 23.73
CA GLY A 136 11.50 15.93 24.72
C GLY A 136 12.52 16.43 25.73
N LYS A 137 13.64 16.99 25.25
CA LYS A 137 14.71 17.51 26.11
C LYS A 137 14.23 18.64 27.03
N ALA A 138 13.46 19.60 26.50
CA ALA A 138 12.91 20.69 27.29
C ALA A 138 11.98 20.19 28.41
N LYS A 139 11.17 19.17 28.12
CA LYS A 139 10.29 18.55 29.13
C LYS A 139 11.09 17.83 30.21
N PHE A 140 12.10 17.04 29.84
CA PHE A 140 12.96 16.35 30.80
C PHE A 140 13.74 17.32 31.70
N ASP A 141 14.28 18.41 31.15
CA ASP A 141 14.99 19.41 31.95
C ASP A 141 14.05 20.09 32.95
N LYS A 142 12.81 20.40 32.54
CA LYS A 142 11.78 20.96 33.42
C LYS A 142 11.41 20.00 34.56
N GLU A 143 11.16 18.72 34.24
CA GLU A 143 10.83 17.69 35.24
C GLU A 143 12.00 17.45 36.21
N LYS A 144 13.25 17.51 35.73
CA LYS A 144 14.43 17.36 36.57
C LYS A 144 14.56 18.51 37.57
N ILE A 145 14.27 19.74 37.16
CA ILE A 145 14.28 20.91 38.04
C ILE A 145 13.18 20.79 39.09
N SER A 146 11.93 20.48 38.69
CA SER A 146 10.81 20.36 39.64
C SER A 146 11.04 19.26 40.67
N LEU A 147 11.53 18.09 40.25
CA LEU A 147 11.85 16.99 41.17
C LEU A 147 12.98 17.37 42.15
N LYS A 148 13.98 18.12 41.69
CA LYS A 148 15.07 18.61 42.56
C LYS A 148 14.54 19.58 43.60
N ASP A 149 13.62 20.45 43.23
CA ASP A 149 13.02 21.43 44.14
C ASP A 149 12.13 20.75 45.19
N GLU A 150 11.30 19.78 44.79
CA GLU A 150 10.49 18.95 45.70
C GLU A 150 11.37 18.16 46.68
N ALA A 151 12.46 17.55 46.20
CA ALA A 151 13.40 16.83 47.05
C ALA A 151 14.08 17.75 48.07
N ASN A 152 14.45 18.97 47.67
CA ASN A 152 15.04 19.96 48.56
C ASN A 152 14.05 20.44 49.62
N LEU A 153 12.78 20.64 49.25
CA LEU A 153 11.72 21.08 50.15
C LEU A 153 11.42 19.99 51.19
N SER A 154 11.27 18.75 50.73
CA SER A 154 11.11 17.58 51.60
C SER A 154 12.29 17.41 52.57
N LYS A 155 13.52 17.62 52.10
CA LYS A 155 14.72 17.56 52.96
C LYS A 155 14.72 18.65 54.05
N LYS A 156 14.25 19.87 53.73
CA LYS A 156 14.10 20.95 54.71
C LYS A 156 13.06 20.59 55.76
N GLU A 157 11.92 20.03 55.36
CA GLU A 157 10.88 19.58 56.28
C GLU A 157 11.36 18.47 57.20
N ILE A 158 12.03 17.44 56.67
CA ILE A 158 12.64 16.38 57.48
C ILE A 158 13.63 16.96 58.50
N THR A 159 14.44 17.93 58.09
CA THR A 159 15.41 18.57 58.99
C THR A 159 14.72 19.36 60.10
N LYS A 160 13.63 20.07 59.77
CA LYS A 160 12.82 20.81 60.73
C LYS A 160 12.16 19.87 61.73
N LEU A 161 11.49 18.82 61.25
CA LEU A 161 10.86 17.80 62.09
C LEU A 161 11.88 17.10 62.99
N LYS A 162 13.07 16.76 62.48
CA LYS A 162 14.14 16.16 63.29
C LYS A 162 14.61 17.10 64.42
N LYS A 163 14.67 18.41 64.16
CA LYS A 163 14.99 19.42 65.18
C LYS A 163 13.88 19.51 66.23
N GLU A 164 12.62 19.50 65.83
CA GLU A 164 11.47 19.52 66.74
C GLU A 164 11.42 18.25 67.62
N ILE A 165 11.68 17.08 67.05
CA ILE A 165 11.78 15.81 67.80
C ILE A 165 12.91 15.90 68.83
N SER A 166 14.11 16.33 68.42
CA SER A 166 15.24 16.47 69.34
C SER A 166 14.96 17.44 70.50
N GLN A 167 14.24 18.53 70.24
CA GLN A 167 13.78 19.45 71.28
C GLN A 167 12.78 18.77 72.24
N LYS A 168 11.77 18.07 71.71
CA LYS A 168 10.79 17.35 72.52
C LYS A 168 11.45 16.25 73.37
N ASP A 169 12.38 15.48 72.80
CA ASP A 169 13.13 14.46 73.53
C ASP A 169 13.93 15.08 74.68
N SER A 170 14.58 16.23 74.45
CA SER A 170 15.31 16.94 75.50
C SER A 170 14.40 17.43 76.64
N LEU A 171 13.17 17.84 76.33
CA LEU A 171 12.16 18.23 77.32
C LEU A 171 11.65 17.02 78.11
N ILE A 172 11.37 15.91 77.45
CA ILE A 172 10.96 14.65 78.10
C ILE A 172 12.03 14.18 79.08
N VAL A 173 13.31 14.22 78.68
CA VAL A 173 14.43 13.85 79.57
C VAL A 173 14.50 14.77 80.79
N LYS A 174 14.30 16.09 80.62
CA LYS A 174 14.27 17.04 81.76
C LYS A 174 13.10 16.73 82.70
N LEU A 175 11.89 16.60 82.18
CA LEU A 175 10.69 16.28 82.97
C LEU A 175 10.83 14.94 83.72
N LYS A 176 11.46 13.94 83.10
CA LYS A 176 11.73 12.65 83.75
C LYS A 176 12.68 12.81 84.94
N ARG A 177 13.76 13.58 84.80
CA ARG A 177 14.71 13.87 85.89
C ARG A 177 14.04 14.66 87.02
N GLU A 178 13.21 15.64 86.70
CA GLU A 178 12.45 16.42 87.69
C GLU A 178 11.49 15.51 88.49
N LYS A 179 10.77 14.61 87.81
CA LYS A 179 9.88 13.64 88.45
C LYS A 179 10.62 12.65 89.35
N GLU A 180 11.78 12.14 88.91
CA GLU A 180 12.63 11.25 89.72
C GLU A 180 13.16 11.97 90.98
N SER A 181 13.56 13.24 90.87
CA SER A 181 14.00 14.05 92.02
C SER A 181 12.87 14.37 93.00
N THR A 182 11.64 14.52 92.52
CA THR A 182 10.46 14.79 93.37
C THR A 182 10.03 13.54 94.15
N ASN A 183 10.04 12.38 93.50
CA ASN A 183 9.71 11.10 94.14
C ASN A 183 10.76 10.65 95.17
N ALA A 184 12.03 11.01 94.98
CA ALA A 184 13.10 10.73 95.95
C ALA A 184 12.94 11.53 97.27
N ASN A 185 12.33 12.71 97.22
CA ASN A 185 12.08 13.56 98.40
C ASN A 185 10.77 13.24 99.15
N SER A 186 9.86 12.47 98.56
CA SER A 186 8.57 12.10 99.18
C SER A 186 8.56 10.70 99.81
N GLY A 187 9.70 10.00 99.83
CA GLY A 187 9.86 8.65 100.37
C GLY A 187 10.81 8.53 101.58
N SER A 188 11.16 9.65 102.22
CA SER A 188 11.88 9.70 103.50
C SER A 188 10.93 10.02 104.64
#